data_AF-A0A4Z1JAP2-F1
#
_entry.id   AF-A0A4Z1JAP2-F1
#
_cell.length_a   1.000
_cell.length_b   1.000
_cell.length_c   1.000
_cell.angle_alpha   90.00
_cell.angle_beta   90.00
_cell.angle_gamma   90.00
#
_symmetry.space_group_name_H-M   'P 1'
#
loop_
_entity.id
_entity.type
_entity.pdbx_description
1 polymer ?
#
loop_
_entity_poly.entity_id
_entity_poly.type
_entity_poly.pdbx_seq_one_letter_code
_entity_poly.pdbx_strand_id
1 'polypeptide(L)'
;MIPRTDFPPIRACLFDMDGLLLDSEDKYSIVTNTLLEKYNRPPLPWSIKAQLQGRPAASASEIFFGWANLPISREQYIEEQESLKRELFKTCMPLPGVKKLLEELKHARSKAKEGEKERKLHIALATSSHKEMYDAKTMNHVTLFEVFPPHRKVLGDDPRIGPGRGKPAPDIYQLALDTINQSLEEGEEPVKAEECLVFEDSVPGVESGRRAGMRVVWCPHPELKNEFVGREGEVLAGSTGEGGNLKEDGAVGTVGDGWGDYLETLENFPYERYGILVN
;
A
#
# COMPACT_ATOMS: atom_id res chain seq x y z
N MET A 1 -13.52 22.63 -3.30
CA MET A 1 -14.52 21.71 -3.89
C MET A 1 -15.41 21.19 -2.76
N ILE A 2 -16.69 20.90 -3.00
CA ILE A 2 -17.52 20.21 -2.00
C ILE A 2 -17.18 18.71 -2.10
N PRO A 3 -16.78 18.04 -1.00
CA PRO A 3 -16.43 16.62 -1.04
C PRO A 3 -17.60 15.76 -1.49
N ARG A 4 -17.33 14.75 -2.32
CA ARG A 4 -18.30 13.70 -2.62
C ARG A 4 -18.58 12.91 -1.34
N THR A 5 -19.84 12.67 -1.04
CA THR A 5 -20.26 11.88 0.14
C THR A 5 -21.22 10.75 -0.19
N ASP A 6 -21.66 10.65 -1.44
CA ASP A 6 -22.64 9.68 -1.96
C ASP A 6 -21.96 8.46 -2.61
N PHE A 7 -20.85 8.01 -2.01
CA PHE A 7 -20.15 6.82 -2.49
C PHE A 7 -21.00 5.56 -2.32
N PRO A 8 -20.89 4.58 -3.25
CA PRO A 8 -21.45 3.27 -2.98
C PRO A 8 -20.75 2.62 -1.76
N PRO A 9 -21.44 1.70 -1.06
CA PRO A 9 -20.80 0.88 -0.03
C PRO A 9 -19.58 0.14 -0.56
N ILE A 10 -18.55 0.00 0.26
CA ILE A 10 -17.34 -0.74 -0.10
C ILE A 10 -17.62 -2.23 -0.12
N ARG A 11 -17.29 -2.86 -1.25
CA ARG A 11 -17.38 -4.31 -1.47
C ARG A 11 -16.01 -5.00 -1.43
N ALA A 12 -14.93 -4.25 -1.61
CA ALA A 12 -13.57 -4.79 -1.55
C ALA A 12 -12.58 -3.88 -0.82
N CYS A 13 -11.76 -4.46 0.05
CA CYS A 13 -10.62 -3.80 0.67
C CYS A 13 -9.31 -4.34 0.08
N LEU A 14 -8.47 -3.46 -0.44
CA LEU A 14 -7.20 -3.81 -1.08
C LEU A 14 -6.06 -3.22 -0.25
N PHE A 15 -5.15 -4.05 0.25
CA PHE A 15 -4.14 -3.62 1.22
C PHE A 15 -2.76 -3.58 0.59
N ASP A 16 -2.02 -2.49 0.77
CA ASP A 16 -0.56 -2.58 0.81
C ASP A 16 -0.09 -3.41 2.03
N MET A 17 1.21 -3.65 2.17
CA MET A 17 1.78 -4.42 3.27
C MET A 17 2.83 -3.63 4.04
N ASP A 18 3.76 -2.99 3.32
CA ASP A 18 5.00 -2.50 3.89
C ASP A 18 4.79 -1.11 4.49
N GLY A 19 5.00 -0.95 5.80
CA GLY A 19 4.69 0.32 6.48
C GLY A 19 3.20 0.51 6.81
N LEU A 20 2.33 -0.40 6.34
CA LEU A 20 0.89 -0.39 6.63
C LEU A 20 0.45 -1.57 7.50
N LEU A 21 0.72 -2.81 7.06
CA LEU A 21 0.37 -4.02 7.81
C LEU A 21 1.49 -4.45 8.74
N LEU A 22 2.74 -4.24 8.32
CA LEU A 22 3.95 -4.59 9.05
C LEU A 22 4.87 -3.37 9.19
N ASP A 23 5.61 -3.31 10.29
CA ASP A 23 6.65 -2.29 10.57
C ASP A 23 7.93 -2.44 9.70
N SER A 24 7.82 -3.00 8.50
CA SER A 24 8.95 -3.33 7.64
C SER A 24 9.74 -2.10 7.18
N GLU A 25 9.10 -0.93 7.07
CA GLU A 25 9.76 0.35 6.75
C GLU A 25 10.78 0.81 7.81
N ASP A 26 10.55 0.45 9.07
CA ASP A 26 11.54 0.68 10.13
C ASP A 26 12.74 -0.27 9.95
N LYS A 27 12.47 -1.52 9.55
CA LYS A 27 13.53 -2.49 9.24
C LYS A 27 14.36 -2.05 8.03
N TYR A 28 13.72 -1.54 6.96
CA TYR A 28 14.43 -0.93 5.84
C TYR A 28 15.33 0.23 6.28
N SER A 29 14.85 1.07 7.20
CA SER A 29 15.62 2.21 7.74
C SER A 29 16.84 1.74 8.54
N ILE A 30 16.67 0.73 9.40
CA ILE A 30 17.76 0.15 10.18
C ILE A 30 18.85 -0.42 9.27
N VAL A 31 18.46 -1.25 8.28
CA VAL A 31 19.42 -1.84 7.32
C VAL A 31 20.15 -0.75 6.55
N THR A 32 19.40 0.20 5.99
CA THR A 32 19.95 1.30 5.18
C THR A 32 20.92 2.15 5.98
N ASN A 33 20.55 2.55 7.20
CA ASN A 33 21.40 3.38 8.05
C ASN A 33 22.65 2.64 8.57
N THR A 34 22.55 1.33 8.82
CA THR A 34 23.72 0.50 9.17
C THR A 34 24.77 0.54 8.05
N LEU A 35 24.34 0.41 6.79
CA LEU A 35 25.27 0.47 5.66
C LEU A 35 25.77 1.90 5.40
N LEU A 36 24.92 2.92 5.53
CA LEU A 36 25.35 4.31 5.40
C LEU A 36 26.44 4.65 6.42
N GLU A 37 26.24 4.26 7.69
CA GLU A 37 27.22 4.45 8.76
C GLU A 37 28.55 3.74 8.46
N LYS A 38 28.50 2.45 8.04
CA LYS A 38 29.68 1.67 7.63
C LYS A 38 30.53 2.40 6.58
N TYR A 39 29.89 3.15 5.69
CA TYR A 39 30.54 3.90 4.61
C TYR A 39 30.66 5.41 4.87
N ASN A 40 30.58 5.84 6.13
CA ASN A 40 30.74 7.23 6.55
C ASN A 40 29.75 8.21 5.88
N ARG A 41 28.52 7.77 5.64
CA ARG A 41 27.42 8.61 5.14
C ARG A 41 26.45 8.96 6.27
N PRO A 42 25.81 10.14 6.22
CA PRO A 42 24.79 10.50 7.19
C PRO A 42 23.59 9.54 7.12
N PRO A 43 22.79 9.43 8.19
CA PRO A 43 21.54 8.70 8.16
C PRO A 43 20.63 9.18 7.02
N LEU A 44 19.82 8.27 6.49
CA LEU A 44 18.84 8.54 5.44
C LEU A 44 17.84 9.61 5.93
N PRO A 45 17.84 10.82 5.34
CA PRO A 45 16.89 11.85 5.72
C PRO A 45 15.49 11.51 5.22
N TRP A 46 14.47 11.97 5.94
CA TRP A 46 13.07 11.72 5.59
C TRP A 46 12.68 12.27 4.21
N SER A 47 13.23 13.42 3.81
CA SER A 47 13.05 13.97 2.46
C SER A 47 13.51 13.03 1.33
N ILE A 48 14.44 12.11 1.60
CA ILE A 48 14.83 11.05 0.65
C ILE A 48 14.02 9.79 0.91
N LYS A 49 13.87 9.36 2.18
CA LYS A 49 13.09 8.18 2.54
C LYS A 49 11.69 8.24 1.95
N ALA A 50 10.99 9.37 2.08
CA ALA A 50 9.65 9.60 1.53
C ALA A 50 9.56 9.34 0.02
N GLN A 51 10.65 9.56 -0.73
CA GLN A 51 10.72 9.27 -2.15
C GLN A 51 10.96 7.79 -2.45
N LEU A 52 11.45 6.99 -1.49
CA LEU A 52 11.72 5.56 -1.66
C LEU A 52 10.48 4.70 -1.34
N GLN A 53 9.73 5.06 -0.30
CA GLN A 53 8.64 4.23 0.26
C GLN A 53 7.54 3.98 -0.78
N GLY A 54 7.05 2.74 -0.82
CA GLY A 54 5.96 2.31 -1.70
C GLY A 54 6.30 2.18 -3.18
N ARG A 55 7.55 2.44 -3.60
CA ARG A 55 7.98 2.26 -5.00
C ARG A 55 8.51 0.85 -5.28
N PRO A 56 8.48 0.42 -6.56
CA PRO A 56 9.24 -0.74 -7.01
C PRO A 56 10.73 -0.58 -6.68
N ALA A 57 11.37 -1.69 -6.30
CA ALA A 57 12.76 -1.72 -5.84
C ALA A 57 13.73 -1.06 -6.84
N ALA A 58 13.54 -1.26 -8.15
CA ALA A 58 14.38 -0.64 -9.17
C ALA A 58 14.30 0.89 -9.15
N SER A 59 13.10 1.47 -9.01
CA SER A 59 12.92 2.92 -8.95
C SER A 59 13.46 3.51 -7.64
N ALA A 60 13.22 2.84 -6.51
CA ALA A 60 13.77 3.25 -5.22
C ALA A 60 15.31 3.21 -5.22
N SER A 61 15.90 2.18 -5.84
CA SER A 61 17.35 2.02 -5.97
C SER A 61 18.00 3.21 -6.68
N GLU A 62 17.44 3.67 -7.81
CA GLU A 62 18.00 4.83 -8.54
C GLU A 62 18.01 6.11 -7.70
N ILE A 63 16.93 6.40 -6.97
CA ILE A 63 16.83 7.57 -6.10
C ILE A 63 17.85 7.45 -4.95
N PHE A 64 17.90 6.29 -4.30
CA PHE A 64 18.82 6.04 -3.20
C PHE A 64 20.27 6.23 -3.63
N PHE A 65 20.71 5.60 -4.72
CA PHE A 65 22.11 5.71 -5.16
C PHE A 65 22.47 7.11 -5.67
N GLY A 66 21.51 7.85 -6.23
CA GLY A 66 21.70 9.25 -6.61
C GLY A 66 22.03 10.15 -5.40
N TRP A 67 21.46 9.87 -4.24
CA TRP A 67 21.72 10.61 -2.99
C TRP A 67 22.88 10.02 -2.17
N ALA A 68 22.95 8.70 -2.06
CA ALA A 68 23.81 8.00 -1.12
C ALA A 68 25.29 8.14 -1.47
N ASN A 69 25.65 8.22 -2.76
CA ASN A 69 27.02 8.42 -3.25
C ASN A 69 28.07 7.59 -2.47
N LEU A 70 27.82 6.29 -2.36
CA LEU A 70 28.64 5.36 -1.59
C LEU A 70 29.96 5.05 -2.32
N PRO A 71 31.06 4.79 -1.58
CA PRO A 71 32.36 4.44 -2.16
C PRO A 71 32.47 2.97 -2.59
N ILE A 72 31.34 2.32 -2.85
CA ILE A 72 31.23 0.91 -3.26
C ILE A 72 30.32 0.77 -4.48
N SER A 73 30.41 -0.36 -5.17
CA SER A 73 29.53 -0.63 -6.30
C SER A 73 28.08 -0.90 -5.85
N ARG A 74 27.12 -0.74 -6.76
CA ARG A 74 25.71 -1.03 -6.49
C ARG A 74 25.51 -2.50 -6.15
N GLU A 75 26.23 -3.39 -6.83
CA GLU A 75 26.19 -4.83 -6.65
C GLU A 75 26.67 -5.20 -5.23
N GLN A 76 27.80 -4.62 -4.78
CA GLN A 76 28.28 -4.83 -3.43
C GLN A 76 27.27 -4.34 -2.39
N TYR A 77 26.68 -3.16 -2.59
CA TYR A 77 25.67 -2.63 -1.66
C TYR A 77 24.46 -3.56 -1.57
N ILE A 78 23.94 -4.01 -2.71
CA ILE A 78 22.78 -4.91 -2.77
C ILE A 78 23.10 -6.21 -2.03
N GLU A 79 24.26 -6.82 -2.26
CA GLU A 79 24.66 -8.06 -1.58
C GLU A 79 24.70 -7.91 -0.05
N GLU A 80 25.34 -6.83 0.44
CA GLU A 80 25.41 -6.54 1.87
C GLU A 80 24.03 -6.23 2.47
N GLN A 81 23.20 -5.50 1.73
CA GLN A 81 21.85 -5.12 2.15
C GLN A 81 20.92 -6.33 2.24
N GLU A 82 20.98 -7.22 1.26
CA GLU A 82 20.15 -8.44 1.23
C GLU A 82 20.47 -9.36 2.41
N SER A 83 21.74 -9.50 2.79
CA SER A 83 22.12 -10.28 3.98
C SER A 83 21.47 -9.74 5.27
N LEU A 84 21.50 -8.42 5.46
CA LEU A 84 20.90 -7.77 6.64
C LEU A 84 19.36 -7.82 6.61
N LYS A 85 18.74 -7.57 5.46
CA LYS A 85 17.28 -7.64 5.28
C LYS A 85 16.75 -9.03 5.62
N ARG A 86 17.40 -10.09 5.13
CA ARG A 86 16.96 -11.47 5.34
C ARG A 86 16.78 -11.80 6.81
N GLU A 87 17.66 -11.33 7.69
CA GLU A 87 17.50 -11.57 9.13
C GLU A 87 16.52 -10.61 9.79
N LEU A 88 16.60 -9.32 9.46
CA LEU A 88 15.79 -8.31 10.13
C LEU A 88 14.30 -8.41 9.77
N PHE A 89 13.95 -8.77 8.53
CA PHE A 89 12.55 -8.93 8.11
C PHE A 89 11.82 -10.07 8.80
N LYS A 90 12.53 -11.09 9.29
CA LYS A 90 11.93 -12.13 10.14
C LYS A 90 11.36 -11.55 11.45
N THR A 91 11.83 -10.37 11.85
CA THR A 91 11.42 -9.68 13.08
C THR A 91 10.35 -8.62 12.85
N CYS A 92 9.82 -8.50 11.62
CA CYS A 92 8.69 -7.61 11.35
C CYS A 92 7.52 -7.93 12.28
N MET A 93 6.79 -6.90 12.71
CA MET A 93 5.64 -7.00 13.60
C MET A 93 4.44 -6.25 13.00
N PRO A 94 3.21 -6.72 13.26
CA PRO A 94 2.02 -6.01 12.83
C PRO A 94 1.91 -4.65 13.49
N LEU A 95 1.55 -3.64 12.71
CA LEU A 95 1.32 -2.28 13.22
C LEU A 95 0.05 -2.20 14.08
N PRO A 96 -0.11 -1.15 14.92
CA PRO A 96 -1.29 -0.96 15.75
C PRO A 96 -2.59 -1.04 14.94
N GLY A 97 -3.60 -1.74 15.48
CA GLY A 97 -4.90 -1.93 14.84
C GLY A 97 -4.97 -3.04 13.79
N VAL A 98 -3.86 -3.41 13.15
CA VAL A 98 -3.85 -4.37 12.01
C VAL A 98 -4.50 -5.71 12.34
N LYS A 99 -4.13 -6.32 13.48
CA LYS A 99 -4.67 -7.64 13.87
C LYS A 99 -6.19 -7.61 14.04
N LYS A 100 -6.70 -6.58 14.71
CA LYS A 100 -8.13 -6.40 14.96
C LYS A 100 -8.86 -6.11 13.64
N LEU A 101 -8.34 -5.17 12.85
CA LEU A 101 -8.90 -4.78 11.56
C LEU A 101 -9.05 -5.99 10.63
N LEU A 102 -7.99 -6.78 10.44
CA LEU A 102 -8.03 -7.93 9.53
C LEU A 102 -8.97 -9.04 10.03
N GLU A 103 -9.04 -9.28 11.34
CA GLU A 103 -9.98 -10.24 11.91
C GLU A 103 -11.44 -9.80 11.73
N GLU A 104 -11.75 -8.53 11.97
CA GLU A 104 -13.10 -7.96 11.77
C GLU A 104 -13.49 -7.98 10.28
N LEU A 105 -12.56 -7.64 9.38
CA LEU A 105 -12.82 -7.63 7.94
C LEU A 105 -13.00 -9.03 7.34
N LYS A 106 -12.35 -10.06 7.90
CA LYS A 106 -12.47 -11.46 7.46
C LYS A 106 -13.92 -11.95 7.39
N HIS A 107 -14.76 -11.43 8.29
CA HIS A 107 -16.17 -11.79 8.43
C HIS A 107 -17.13 -10.65 8.06
N ALA A 108 -16.58 -9.52 7.59
CA ALA A 108 -17.36 -8.34 7.28
C ALA A 108 -18.25 -8.52 6.04
N ARG A 109 -19.28 -7.67 5.99
CA ARG A 109 -20.22 -7.57 4.87
C ARG A 109 -20.25 -6.15 4.33
N SER A 110 -20.51 -6.02 3.04
CA SER A 110 -20.89 -4.74 2.44
C SER A 110 -22.35 -4.47 2.75
N LYS A 111 -22.66 -3.28 3.25
CA LYS A 111 -24.02 -2.78 3.38
C LYS A 111 -24.71 -2.84 2.02
N ALA A 112 -25.97 -3.27 2.02
CA ALA A 112 -26.78 -3.32 0.82
C ALA A 112 -27.20 -1.91 0.37
N LYS A 113 -27.29 -1.72 -0.95
CA LYS A 113 -28.10 -0.65 -1.53
C LYS A 113 -29.58 -0.98 -1.32
N GLU A 114 -30.45 0.03 -1.37
CA GLU A 114 -31.89 -0.17 -1.17
C GLU A 114 -32.43 -1.20 -2.17
N GLY A 115 -33.07 -2.26 -1.66
CA GLY A 115 -33.58 -3.38 -2.47
C GLY A 115 -32.58 -4.51 -2.76
N GLU A 116 -31.33 -4.41 -2.32
CA GLU A 116 -30.32 -5.47 -2.46
C GLU A 116 -30.10 -6.27 -1.16
N LYS A 117 -29.41 -7.42 -1.26
CA LYS A 117 -28.93 -8.19 -0.11
C LYS A 117 -27.52 -7.76 0.27
N GLU A 118 -27.21 -7.85 1.56
CA GLU A 118 -25.83 -7.70 2.04
C GLU A 118 -24.95 -8.79 1.44
N ARG A 119 -23.71 -8.42 1.10
CA ARG A 119 -22.74 -9.30 0.43
C ARG A 119 -21.51 -9.45 1.29
N LYS A 120 -20.78 -10.55 1.09
CA LYS A 120 -19.48 -10.74 1.71
C LYS A 120 -18.53 -9.62 1.27
N LEU A 121 -17.75 -9.08 2.20
CA LEU A 121 -16.67 -8.17 1.86
C LEU A 121 -15.48 -8.97 1.29
N HIS A 122 -14.89 -8.49 0.20
CA HIS A 122 -13.70 -9.09 -0.39
C HIS A 122 -12.42 -8.40 0.06
N ILE A 123 -11.35 -9.17 0.16
CA ILE A 123 -10.04 -8.67 0.58
C ILE A 123 -8.97 -9.20 -0.39
N ALA A 124 -8.01 -8.33 -0.74
CA ALA A 124 -6.83 -8.67 -1.51
C ALA A 124 -5.59 -7.94 -0.95
N LEU A 125 -4.41 -8.54 -1.17
CA LEU A 125 -3.11 -7.96 -0.84
C LEU A 125 -2.43 -7.51 -2.13
N ALA A 126 -1.84 -6.32 -2.12
CA ALA A 126 -1.17 -5.68 -3.24
C ALA A 126 0.12 -4.99 -2.77
N THR A 127 1.22 -5.74 -2.74
CA THR A 127 2.53 -5.26 -2.24
C THR A 127 3.56 -5.16 -3.36
N SER A 128 4.43 -4.15 -3.28
CA SER A 128 5.59 -4.02 -4.18
C SER A 128 6.75 -4.95 -3.79
N SER A 129 6.63 -5.69 -2.68
CA SER A 129 7.61 -6.72 -2.28
C SER A 129 7.59 -7.90 -3.23
N HIS A 130 8.78 -8.35 -3.65
CA HIS A 130 8.92 -9.64 -4.34
C HIS A 130 8.64 -10.81 -3.39
N LYS A 131 8.32 -11.98 -3.94
CA LYS A 131 7.93 -13.18 -3.19
C LYS A 131 8.86 -13.51 -2.03
N GLU A 132 10.16 -13.44 -2.27
CA GLU A 132 11.17 -13.81 -1.29
C GLU A 132 11.15 -12.90 -0.04
N MET A 133 11.01 -11.59 -0.27
CA MET A 133 10.93 -10.59 0.80
C MET A 133 9.57 -10.65 1.50
N TYR A 134 8.49 -10.88 0.75
CA TYR A 134 7.16 -11.11 1.32
C TYR A 134 7.18 -12.31 2.29
N ASP A 135 7.80 -13.43 1.90
CA ASP A 135 7.89 -14.61 2.75
C ASP A 135 8.68 -14.32 4.03
N ALA A 136 9.83 -13.66 3.92
CA ALA A 136 10.64 -13.30 5.08
C ALA A 136 9.89 -12.39 6.07
N LYS A 137 9.11 -11.41 5.57
CA LYS A 137 8.33 -10.47 6.39
C LYS A 137 7.13 -11.13 7.07
N THR A 138 6.54 -12.13 6.44
CA THR A 138 5.27 -12.74 6.87
C THR A 138 5.41 -14.09 7.57
N MET A 139 6.60 -14.70 7.58
CA MET A 139 6.82 -16.06 8.11
C MET A 139 6.38 -16.27 9.56
N ASN A 140 6.40 -15.24 10.39
CA ASN A 140 5.98 -15.31 11.80
C ASN A 140 4.52 -14.87 12.02
N HIS A 141 3.81 -14.53 10.94
CA HIS A 141 2.44 -13.99 10.95
C HIS A 141 1.51 -14.75 10.00
N VAL A 142 1.79 -16.02 9.74
CA VAL A 142 1.04 -16.83 8.76
C VAL A 142 -0.47 -16.73 8.97
N THR A 143 -0.96 -16.97 10.20
CA THR A 143 -2.39 -16.90 10.54
C THR A 143 -3.00 -15.52 10.30
N LEU A 144 -2.24 -14.44 10.53
CA LEU A 144 -2.72 -13.08 10.27
C LEU A 144 -2.94 -12.84 8.77
N PHE A 145 -2.05 -13.39 7.92
CA PHE A 145 -2.10 -13.23 6.46
C PHE A 145 -2.96 -14.28 5.74
N GLU A 146 -3.61 -15.21 6.46
CA GLU A 146 -4.59 -16.17 5.92
C GLU A 146 -5.89 -15.49 5.47
N VAL A 147 -6.19 -14.29 5.98
CA VAL A 147 -7.33 -13.49 5.53
C VAL A 147 -7.27 -13.16 4.03
N PHE A 148 -6.06 -13.13 3.46
CA PHE A 148 -5.82 -12.94 2.04
C PHE A 148 -5.71 -14.30 1.34
N PRO A 149 -6.66 -14.71 0.50
CA PRO A 149 -6.54 -15.94 -0.28
C PRO A 149 -5.30 -15.90 -1.18
N PRO A 150 -4.57 -17.01 -1.38
CA PRO A 150 -3.34 -17.02 -2.18
C PRO A 150 -3.48 -16.41 -3.59
N HIS A 151 -4.60 -16.65 -4.28
CA HIS A 151 -4.86 -16.10 -5.62
C HIS A 151 -5.17 -14.60 -5.63
N ARG A 152 -5.42 -14.00 -4.46
CA ARG A 152 -5.66 -12.56 -4.26
C ARG A 152 -4.46 -11.85 -3.62
N LYS A 153 -3.28 -12.48 -3.64
CA LYS A 153 -2.00 -11.86 -3.27
C LYS A 153 -1.27 -11.47 -4.55
N VAL A 154 -1.21 -10.16 -4.80
CA VAL A 154 -0.43 -9.58 -5.88
C VAL A 154 0.87 -9.05 -5.29
N LEU A 155 1.99 -9.60 -5.75
CA LEU A 155 3.33 -9.26 -5.29
C LEU A 155 4.08 -8.44 -6.35
N GLY A 156 5.20 -7.81 -5.99
CA GLY A 156 5.93 -6.90 -6.87
C GLY A 156 6.60 -7.57 -8.06
N ASP A 157 6.83 -8.88 -7.98
CA ASP A 157 7.35 -9.73 -9.05
C ASP A 157 6.26 -10.51 -9.79
N ASP A 158 4.99 -10.13 -9.64
CA ASP A 158 3.89 -10.74 -10.39
C ASP A 158 4.04 -10.46 -11.90
N PRO A 159 4.16 -11.49 -12.75
CA PRO A 159 4.43 -11.32 -14.19
C PRO A 159 3.27 -10.66 -14.95
N ARG A 160 2.09 -10.54 -14.33
CA ARG A 160 0.94 -9.83 -14.90
C ARG A 160 1.10 -8.30 -14.81
N ILE A 161 2.02 -7.82 -13.97
CA ILE A 161 2.38 -6.41 -13.90
C ILE A 161 3.48 -6.15 -14.94
N GLY A 162 3.19 -5.28 -15.91
CA GLY A 162 4.14 -4.95 -16.96
C GLY A 162 5.45 -4.32 -16.41
N PRO A 163 6.59 -4.46 -17.12
CA PRO A 163 7.82 -3.76 -16.74
C PRO A 163 7.60 -2.25 -16.61
N GLY A 164 8.01 -1.67 -15.48
CA GLY A 164 7.82 -0.24 -15.19
C GLY A 164 6.40 0.15 -14.78
N ARG A 165 5.49 -0.81 -14.62
CA ARG A 165 4.07 -0.61 -14.23
C ARG A 165 3.79 -0.79 -12.74
N GLY A 166 4.83 -0.76 -11.91
CA GLY A 166 4.62 -0.72 -10.46
C GLY A 166 4.15 0.66 -9.99
N LYS A 167 3.88 0.79 -8.68
CA LYS A 167 3.43 2.07 -8.08
C LYS A 167 4.36 3.23 -8.50
N PRO A 168 3.81 4.36 -8.96
CA PRO A 168 2.43 4.83 -8.79
C PRO A 168 1.48 4.47 -9.96
N ALA A 169 1.86 3.60 -10.89
CA ALA A 169 0.92 3.11 -11.90
C ALA A 169 -0.20 2.30 -11.21
N PRO A 170 -1.44 2.29 -11.77
CA PRO A 170 -2.60 1.67 -11.11
C PRO A 170 -2.61 0.14 -11.17
N ASP A 171 -1.72 -0.45 -11.95
CA ASP A 171 -1.79 -1.85 -12.41
C ASP A 171 -1.86 -2.85 -11.25
N ILE A 172 -1.14 -2.61 -10.14
CA ILE A 172 -1.16 -3.54 -9.00
C ILE A 172 -2.54 -3.61 -8.33
N TYR A 173 -3.25 -2.47 -8.22
CA TYR A 173 -4.59 -2.42 -7.64
C TYR A 173 -5.65 -2.87 -8.62
N GLN A 174 -5.50 -2.54 -9.91
CA GLN A 174 -6.36 -3.09 -10.96
C GLN A 174 -6.26 -4.62 -10.99
N LEU A 175 -5.05 -5.16 -10.94
CA LEU A 175 -4.82 -6.60 -10.88
C LEU A 175 -5.39 -7.23 -9.60
N ALA A 176 -5.24 -6.57 -8.45
CA ALA A 176 -5.86 -7.05 -7.21
C ALA A 176 -7.39 -7.08 -7.30
N LEU A 177 -8.03 -6.06 -7.89
CA LEU A 177 -9.46 -6.07 -8.19
C LEU A 177 -9.83 -7.20 -9.16
N ASP A 178 -9.04 -7.43 -10.21
CA ASP A 178 -9.27 -8.50 -11.17
C ASP A 178 -9.21 -9.88 -10.50
N THR A 179 -8.27 -10.11 -9.57
CA THR A 179 -8.20 -11.37 -8.81
C THR A 179 -9.43 -11.59 -7.93
N ILE A 180 -10.01 -10.51 -7.38
CA ILE A 180 -11.28 -10.57 -6.66
C ILE A 180 -12.39 -10.98 -7.62
N ASN A 181 -12.54 -10.25 -8.73
CA ASN A 181 -13.61 -10.45 -9.72
C ASN A 181 -13.56 -11.85 -10.37
N GLN A 182 -12.38 -12.41 -10.59
CA GLN A 182 -12.19 -13.77 -11.12
C GLN A 182 -12.56 -14.88 -10.13
N SER A 183 -12.74 -14.55 -8.85
CA SER A 183 -13.01 -15.52 -7.78
C SER A 183 -14.28 -15.19 -7.00
N LEU A 184 -15.20 -14.44 -7.60
CA LEU A 184 -16.54 -14.21 -7.06
C LEU A 184 -17.37 -15.49 -7.16
N GLU A 185 -18.38 -15.59 -6.30
CA GLU A 185 -19.34 -16.68 -6.35
C GLU A 185 -20.26 -16.54 -7.57
N GLU A 186 -20.83 -17.66 -8.04
CA GLU A 186 -21.75 -17.64 -9.18
C GLU A 186 -22.96 -16.73 -8.90
N GLY A 187 -23.23 -15.81 -9.83
CA GLY A 187 -24.31 -14.82 -9.70
C GLY A 187 -23.94 -13.57 -8.89
N GLU A 188 -22.71 -13.45 -8.39
CA GLU A 188 -22.22 -12.19 -7.83
C GLU A 188 -21.73 -11.23 -8.93
N GLU A 189 -22.33 -10.04 -8.97
CA GLU A 189 -21.91 -8.95 -9.86
C GLU A 189 -20.45 -8.54 -9.64
N PRO A 190 -19.66 -8.25 -10.69
CA PRO A 190 -18.31 -7.74 -10.56
C PRO A 190 -18.22 -6.51 -9.63
N VAL A 191 -17.19 -6.47 -8.80
CA VAL A 191 -16.85 -5.31 -7.97
C VAL A 191 -16.29 -4.21 -8.87
N LYS A 192 -16.79 -2.98 -8.70
CA LYS A 192 -16.31 -1.80 -9.42
C LYS A 192 -15.19 -1.10 -8.64
N ALA A 193 -14.35 -0.34 -9.34
CA ALA A 193 -13.28 0.42 -8.71
C ALA A 193 -13.76 1.40 -7.62
N GLU A 194 -14.89 2.09 -7.82
CA GLU A 194 -15.47 2.99 -6.80
C GLU A 194 -16.05 2.27 -5.57
N GLU A 195 -16.23 0.94 -5.65
CA GLU A 195 -16.64 0.06 -4.55
C GLU A 195 -15.42 -0.55 -3.83
N CYS A 196 -14.20 -0.13 -4.20
CA CYS A 196 -12.95 -0.56 -3.59
C CYS A 196 -12.40 0.51 -2.64
N LEU A 197 -11.82 0.04 -1.53
CA LEU A 197 -11.06 0.84 -0.58
C LEU A 197 -9.62 0.33 -0.51
N VAL A 198 -8.69 1.14 -1.00
CA VAL A 198 -7.25 0.89 -0.89
C VAL A 198 -6.76 1.39 0.46
N PHE A 199 -5.94 0.61 1.14
CA PHE A 199 -5.21 1.03 2.33
C PHE A 199 -3.74 1.14 1.98
N GLU A 200 -3.14 2.29 2.29
CA GLU A 200 -1.78 2.66 1.89
C GLU A 200 -1.10 3.54 2.93
N ASP A 201 0.22 3.42 3.08
CA ASP A 201 1.03 4.31 3.90
C ASP A 201 1.82 5.31 3.03
N SER A 202 2.10 4.97 1.78
CA SER A 202 3.04 5.66 0.90
C SER A 202 2.36 6.63 -0.07
N VAL A 203 3.05 7.72 -0.43
CA VAL A 203 2.52 8.69 -1.42
C VAL A 203 2.35 8.08 -2.82
N PRO A 204 3.34 7.33 -3.37
CA PRO A 204 3.16 6.67 -4.68
C PRO A 204 2.04 5.63 -4.67
N GLY A 205 1.82 4.96 -3.54
CA GLY A 205 0.76 4.00 -3.37
C GLY A 205 -0.63 4.62 -3.33
N VAL A 206 -0.79 5.74 -2.61
CA VAL A 206 -2.03 6.53 -2.67
C VAL A 206 -2.33 6.95 -4.11
N GLU A 207 -1.34 7.48 -4.82
CA GLU A 207 -1.48 7.86 -6.24
C GLU A 207 -1.89 6.68 -7.13
N SER A 208 -1.32 5.49 -6.91
CA SER A 208 -1.70 4.25 -7.60
C SER A 208 -3.16 3.88 -7.36
N GLY A 209 -3.63 3.91 -6.11
CA GLY A 209 -5.03 3.63 -5.76
C GLY A 209 -6.00 4.64 -6.37
N ARG A 210 -5.64 5.93 -6.38
CA ARG A 210 -6.45 6.98 -7.00
C ARG A 210 -6.55 6.79 -8.52
N ARG A 211 -5.42 6.52 -9.20
CA ARG A 211 -5.39 6.21 -10.64
C ARG A 211 -6.17 4.96 -11.01
N ALA A 212 -6.25 3.98 -10.11
CA ALA A 212 -7.07 2.79 -10.28
C ALA A 212 -8.58 3.08 -10.17
N GLY A 213 -8.98 4.33 -9.91
CA GLY A 213 -10.38 4.73 -9.76
C GLY A 213 -10.98 4.32 -8.41
N MET A 214 -10.13 4.13 -7.39
CA MET A 214 -10.52 3.61 -6.08
C MET A 214 -10.50 4.69 -5.01
N ARG A 215 -11.26 4.46 -3.93
CA ARG A 215 -11.13 5.24 -2.69
C ARG A 215 -9.87 4.79 -1.96
N VAL A 216 -9.24 5.69 -1.22
CA VAL A 216 -7.98 5.41 -0.53
C VAL A 216 -8.02 5.89 0.92
N VAL A 217 -7.52 5.05 1.83
CA VAL A 217 -7.13 5.42 3.18
C VAL A 217 -5.61 5.54 3.21
N TRP A 218 -5.13 6.73 3.53
CA TRP A 218 -3.72 7.02 3.75
C TRP A 218 -3.39 6.96 5.25
N CYS A 219 -2.60 5.98 5.65
CA CYS A 219 -2.15 5.74 7.02
C CYS A 219 -0.61 5.76 7.09
N PRO A 220 0.02 6.93 6.90
CA PRO A 220 1.47 7.06 6.83
C PRO A 220 2.14 6.94 8.20
N HIS A 221 3.44 6.61 8.17
CA HIS A 221 4.32 6.87 9.31
C HIS A 221 4.30 8.38 9.68
N PRO A 222 4.35 8.77 10.97
CA PRO A 222 4.27 10.17 11.40
C PRO A 222 5.31 11.10 10.74
N GLU A 223 6.54 10.61 10.56
CA GLU A 223 7.58 11.39 9.90
C GLU A 223 7.36 11.52 8.38
N LEU A 224 6.77 10.53 7.72
CA LEU A 224 6.34 10.70 6.32
C LEU A 224 5.25 11.77 6.26
N LYS A 225 4.30 11.75 7.20
CA LYS A 225 3.28 12.79 7.30
C LYS A 225 3.89 14.19 7.46
N ASN A 226 4.95 14.32 8.27
CA ASN A 226 5.65 15.58 8.51
C ASN A 226 6.26 16.19 7.23
N GLU A 227 6.74 15.36 6.29
CA GLU A 227 7.25 15.83 4.98
C GLU A 227 6.17 16.45 4.08
N PHE A 228 4.89 16.18 4.37
CA PHE A 228 3.74 16.65 3.57
C PHE A 228 2.80 17.59 4.34
N VAL A 229 3.28 18.23 5.41
CA VAL A 229 2.49 19.24 6.14
C VAL A 229 2.05 20.36 5.20
N GLY A 230 0.73 20.60 5.14
CA GLY A 230 0.12 21.58 4.24
C GLY A 230 -0.12 21.07 2.82
N ARG A 231 0.32 19.85 2.49
CA ARG A 231 0.14 19.19 1.18
C ARG A 231 -0.63 17.88 1.30
N GLU A 232 -1.26 17.59 2.43
CA GLU A 232 -2.02 16.37 2.69
C GLU A 232 -3.12 16.16 1.65
N GLY A 233 -3.80 17.25 1.27
CA GLY A 233 -4.85 17.22 0.26
C GLY A 233 -4.32 16.78 -1.11
N GLU A 234 -3.08 17.14 -1.46
CA GLU A 234 -2.43 16.70 -2.71
C GLU A 234 -2.13 15.21 -2.67
N VAL A 235 -1.65 14.70 -1.52
CA VAL A 235 -1.42 13.27 -1.29
C VAL A 235 -2.71 12.50 -1.44
N LEU A 236 -3.78 12.88 -0.74
CA LEU A 236 -5.08 12.20 -0.79
C LEU A 236 -5.73 12.26 -2.17
N ALA A 237 -5.43 13.28 -2.97
CA ALA A 237 -5.82 13.36 -4.37
C ALA A 237 -4.92 12.53 -5.31
N GLY A 238 -3.78 12.01 -4.84
CA GLY A 238 -2.79 11.32 -5.66
C GLY A 238 -2.11 12.27 -6.66
N SER A 239 -1.95 13.54 -6.30
CA SER A 239 -1.60 14.64 -7.22
C SER A 239 -0.34 15.40 -6.81
N THR A 240 0.50 14.82 -5.95
CA THR A 240 1.75 15.45 -5.48
C THR A 240 2.78 15.63 -6.60
N GLY A 241 2.63 14.91 -7.72
CA GLY A 241 3.57 14.89 -8.83
C GLY A 241 4.83 14.08 -8.56
N GLU A 242 4.97 13.52 -7.36
CA GLU A 242 6.16 12.76 -6.97
C GLU A 242 6.18 11.38 -7.61
N GLY A 243 5.02 10.84 -8.01
CA GLY A 243 4.94 9.62 -8.79
C GLY A 243 5.61 9.67 -10.17
N GLY A 244 5.92 10.87 -10.70
CA GLY A 244 6.42 11.06 -12.05
C GLY A 244 5.32 11.34 -13.08
N ASN A 245 5.70 11.57 -14.34
CA ASN A 245 4.78 11.93 -15.43
C ASN A 245 4.10 10.69 -16.04
N LEU A 246 3.08 10.15 -15.38
CA LEU A 246 2.22 9.10 -15.95
C LEU A 246 0.90 9.69 -16.48
N LYS A 247 0.98 10.63 -17.43
CA LYS A 247 -0.20 11.37 -17.95
C LYS A 247 -1.28 10.49 -18.59
N GLU A 248 -0.96 9.24 -18.93
CA GLU A 248 -1.86 8.32 -19.66
C GLU A 248 -2.41 7.18 -18.79
N ASP A 249 -2.02 7.07 -17.52
CA ASP A 249 -2.30 5.90 -16.66
C ASP A 249 -3.47 6.09 -15.69
N GLY A 250 -4.58 6.62 -16.18
CA GLY A 250 -5.73 6.99 -15.36
C GLY A 250 -5.60 8.39 -14.74
N ALA A 251 -6.72 8.93 -14.28
CA ALA A 251 -6.77 10.27 -13.73
C ALA A 251 -6.40 10.27 -12.24
N VAL A 252 -5.59 11.25 -11.84
CA VAL A 252 -5.47 11.63 -10.43
C VAL A 252 -6.76 12.34 -9.98
N GLY A 253 -6.99 12.39 -8.67
CA GLY A 253 -8.11 13.11 -8.08
C GLY A 253 -7.91 14.62 -8.05
N THR A 254 -8.84 15.30 -7.39
CA THR A 254 -8.73 16.73 -7.08
C THR A 254 -8.78 16.95 -5.59
N VAL A 255 -8.05 17.96 -5.09
CA VAL A 255 -7.96 18.23 -3.66
C VAL A 255 -9.36 18.48 -3.07
N GLY A 256 -9.73 17.66 -2.08
CA GLY A 256 -11.02 17.74 -1.39
C GLY A 256 -12.19 17.09 -2.14
N ASP A 257 -11.93 16.16 -3.07
CA ASP A 257 -12.98 15.40 -3.78
C ASP A 257 -13.68 14.33 -2.92
N GLY A 258 -13.17 14.03 -1.73
CA GLY A 258 -13.76 13.09 -0.76
C GLY A 258 -13.38 11.62 -0.97
N TRP A 259 -12.54 11.30 -1.94
CA TRP A 259 -12.15 9.91 -2.21
C TRP A 259 -10.98 9.40 -1.36
N GLY A 260 -10.20 10.32 -0.79
CA GLY A 260 -9.07 10.02 0.07
C GLY A 260 -9.34 10.42 1.51
N ASP A 261 -9.07 9.51 2.45
CA ASP A 261 -9.15 9.75 3.89
C ASP A 261 -7.78 9.54 4.54
N TYR A 262 -7.43 10.38 5.50
CA TYR A 262 -6.23 10.20 6.33
C TYR A 262 -6.61 9.53 7.65
N LEU A 263 -5.82 8.54 8.06
CA LEU A 263 -5.85 7.97 9.40
C LEU A 263 -4.44 8.02 10.00
N GLU A 264 -4.37 8.26 11.31
CA GLU A 264 -3.08 8.20 12.04
C GLU A 264 -2.66 6.76 12.28
N THR A 265 -3.62 5.90 12.64
CA THR A 265 -3.43 4.46 12.82
C THR A 265 -4.65 3.71 12.27
N LEU A 266 -4.51 2.39 12.12
CA LEU A 266 -5.64 1.52 11.76
C LEU A 266 -6.50 1.12 12.98
N GLU A 267 -6.24 1.69 14.15
CA GLU A 267 -7.06 1.47 15.34
C GLU A 267 -8.41 2.16 15.21
N ASN A 268 -9.46 1.52 15.71
CA ASN A 268 -10.83 2.06 15.70
C ASN A 268 -11.30 2.50 14.30
N PHE A 269 -10.97 1.70 13.29
CA PHE A 269 -11.31 1.98 11.90
C PHE A 269 -12.83 2.25 11.71
N PRO A 270 -13.22 3.35 11.04
CA PRO A 270 -14.62 3.80 11.00
C PRO A 270 -15.44 3.06 9.92
N TYR A 271 -15.74 1.77 10.15
CA TYR A 271 -16.43 0.89 9.19
C TYR A 271 -17.71 1.49 8.58
N GLU A 272 -18.54 2.15 9.39
CA GLU A 272 -19.83 2.72 8.96
C GLU A 272 -19.66 3.79 7.86
N ARG A 273 -18.57 4.58 7.89
CA ARG A 273 -18.23 5.59 6.86
C ARG A 273 -18.09 4.97 5.47
N TYR A 274 -17.69 3.70 5.42
CA TYR A 274 -17.45 2.95 4.19
C TYR A 274 -18.59 1.99 3.85
N GLY A 275 -19.66 1.97 4.64
CA GLY A 275 -20.74 1.00 4.48
C GLY A 275 -20.26 -0.43 4.71
N ILE A 276 -19.27 -0.63 5.58
CA ILE A 276 -18.79 -1.95 5.99
C ILE A 276 -19.49 -2.34 7.29
N LEU A 277 -20.00 -3.56 7.34
CA LEU A 277 -20.66 -4.14 8.51
C LEU A 277 -19.72 -5.18 9.12
N VAL A 278 -19.33 -4.95 10.38
CA VAL A 278 -18.56 -5.90 11.20
C VAL A 278 -19.46 -6.42 12.32
N ASN A 279 -19.31 -7.69 12.68
CA ASN A 279 -20.11 -8.34 13.73
C ASN A 279 -19.43 -8.26 15.10
#